data_AF-A0A1F6DPK1-F1
#
_entry.id   AF-A0A1F6DPK1-F1
#
_cell.length_a   1.000
_cell.length_b   1.000
_cell.length_c   1.000
_cell.angle_alpha   90.00
_cell.angle_beta   90.00
_cell.angle_gamma   90.00
#
_symmetry.space_group_name_H-M   'P 1'
#
loop_
_entity.id
_entity.type
_entity.pdbx_description
1 polymer ?
#
loop_
_entity_poly.entity_id
_entity_poly.type
_entity_poly.pdbx_seq_one_letter_code
_entity_poly.pdbx_strand_id
1 'polypeptide(L)'
;MPGISVSSSGNCCDRNNSTCTSLTGMSGATLSQIINVKDRCGAITVTGGTEVGHSGEENVRSHSGGSKVDISQDIIQCILNTTGSSEVKTPSFGSKQAKDSCGNIYTWETNPNHTDIYVKSACFLR
;
A
#
# COMPACT_ATOMS: atom_id res chain seq x y z
N MET A 1 4.29 18.48 10.88
CA MET A 1 3.68 17.14 10.90
C MET A 1 4.08 16.43 9.61
N PRO A 2 4.44 15.14 9.65
CA PRO A 2 4.65 14.38 8.41
C PRO A 2 3.35 14.35 7.59
N GLY A 3 3.44 14.53 6.27
CA GLY A 3 2.28 14.64 5.38
C GLY A 3 1.91 13.32 4.69
N ILE A 4 0.70 13.28 4.13
CA ILE A 4 0.27 12.25 3.18
C ILE A 4 0.04 12.97 1.85
N SER A 5 0.74 12.53 0.80
CA SER A 5 0.58 13.03 -0.56
C SER A 5 -0.01 11.93 -1.45
N VAL A 6 -0.61 12.31 -2.58
CA VAL A 6 -1.09 11.37 -3.61
C VAL A 6 -0.42 11.77 -4.93
N SER A 7 0.11 10.79 -5.66
CA SER A 7 0.78 10.99 -6.94
C SER A 7 0.15 10.07 -7.98
N SER A 8 -0.33 10.65 -9.08
CA SER A 8 -0.91 9.94 -10.22
C SER A 8 -0.15 10.27 -11.48
N SER A 9 0.22 9.26 -12.27
CA SER A 9 0.90 9.46 -13.56
C SER A 9 0.00 10.14 -14.59
N GLY A 10 -1.30 9.90 -14.53
CA GLY A 10 -2.34 10.54 -15.36
C GLY A 10 -2.86 11.87 -14.83
N ASN A 11 -2.37 12.36 -13.69
CA ASN A 11 -2.88 13.55 -12.98
C ASN A 11 -4.40 13.51 -12.75
N CYS A 12 -4.92 12.36 -12.35
CA CYS A 12 -6.36 12.14 -12.20
C CYS A 12 -6.68 11.18 -11.04
N CYS A 13 -7.96 11.14 -10.63
CA CYS A 13 -8.44 10.32 -9.52
C CYS A 13 -9.62 9.41 -9.89
N ASP A 14 -9.86 9.21 -11.19
CA ASP A 14 -10.92 8.33 -11.69
C ASP A 14 -10.54 6.87 -11.50
N ARG A 15 -11.30 6.15 -10.67
CA ARG A 15 -11.08 4.73 -10.41
C ARG A 15 -11.18 3.85 -11.67
N ASN A 16 -11.82 4.32 -12.73
CA ASN A 16 -11.98 3.53 -13.96
C ASN A 16 -10.83 3.74 -14.97
N ASN A 17 -9.83 4.54 -14.62
CA ASN A 17 -8.68 4.82 -15.46
C ASN A 17 -7.40 4.37 -14.76
N SER A 18 -6.68 3.43 -15.38
CA SER A 18 -5.48 2.78 -14.84
C SER A 18 -4.26 3.70 -14.69
N THR A 19 -4.31 4.92 -15.22
CA THR A 19 -3.27 5.94 -15.02
C THR A 19 -3.57 6.88 -13.85
N CYS A 20 -4.80 6.82 -13.31
CA CYS A 20 -5.21 7.61 -12.15
C CYS A 20 -4.80 6.94 -10.85
N THR A 21 -4.72 7.72 -9.78
CA THR A 21 -4.64 7.19 -8.42
C THR A 21 -5.93 7.59 -7.71
N SER A 22 -6.81 6.63 -7.42
CA SER A 22 -8.10 6.88 -6.80
C SER A 22 -8.14 6.35 -5.37
N LEU A 23 -8.62 7.16 -4.43
CA LEU A 23 -8.88 6.68 -3.06
C LEU A 23 -10.36 6.29 -2.86
N THR A 24 -11.16 6.33 -3.93
CA THR A 24 -12.61 6.15 -3.87
C THR A 24 -12.98 4.68 -3.68
N GLY A 25 -13.57 4.36 -2.52
CA GLY A 25 -13.93 2.98 -2.19
C GLY A 25 -12.82 2.23 -1.44
N MET A 26 -11.76 2.91 -1.03
CA MET A 26 -10.80 2.34 -0.07
C MET A 26 -11.51 2.02 1.24
N SER A 27 -11.13 0.90 1.85
CA SER A 27 -11.65 0.53 3.15
C SER A 27 -11.16 1.51 4.23
N GLY A 28 -11.98 1.74 5.25
CA GLY A 28 -11.57 2.54 6.41
C GLY A 28 -10.33 1.97 7.13
N ALA A 29 -10.13 0.65 7.07
CA ALA A 29 -8.94 0.00 7.62
C ALA A 29 -7.68 0.37 6.82
N THR A 30 -7.77 0.40 5.49
CA THR A 30 -6.65 0.79 4.62
C THR A 30 -6.25 2.23 4.84
N LEU A 31 -7.23 3.15 4.89
CA LEU A 31 -6.99 4.56 5.21
C LEU A 31 -6.36 4.75 6.60
N SER A 32 -6.87 4.03 7.59
CA SER A 32 -6.29 4.06 8.95
C SER A 32 -4.87 3.52 8.97
N GLN A 33 -4.57 2.49 8.17
CA GLN A 33 -3.24 1.91 8.11
C GLN A 33 -2.22 2.84 7.44
N ILE A 34 -2.62 3.55 6.39
CA ILE A 34 -1.82 4.61 5.76
C ILE A 34 -1.44 5.67 6.80
N ILE A 35 -2.39 6.08 7.64
CA ILE A 35 -2.15 7.02 8.74
C ILE A 35 -1.16 6.44 9.76
N ASN A 36 -1.35 5.18 10.18
CA ASN A 36 -0.45 4.52 11.13
C ASN A 36 0.99 4.41 10.60
N VAL A 37 1.16 4.06 9.33
CA VAL A 37 2.47 4.03 8.67
C VAL A 37 3.09 5.42 8.68
N LYS A 38 2.33 6.45 8.30
CA LYS A 38 2.81 7.84 8.31
C LYS A 38 3.22 8.30 9.71
N ASP A 39 2.45 7.98 10.74
CA ASP A 39 2.77 8.40 12.12
C ASP A 39 4.02 7.71 12.65
N ARG A 40 4.30 6.47 12.20
CA ARG A 40 5.47 5.72 12.64
C ARG A 40 6.74 6.01 11.82
N CYS A 41 6.59 6.15 10.50
CA CYS A 41 7.70 6.14 9.56
C CYS A 41 7.95 7.48 8.85
N GLY A 42 7.03 8.45 8.95
CA GLY A 42 7.22 9.78 8.37
C GLY A 42 6.28 10.06 7.19
N ALA A 43 6.65 11.02 6.35
CA ALA A 43 5.81 11.40 5.22
C ALA A 43 5.70 10.24 4.23
N ILE A 44 4.51 10.08 3.62
CA ILE A 44 4.25 9.02 2.64
C ILE A 44 3.59 9.61 1.40
N THR A 45 3.85 9.00 0.24
CA THR A 45 3.14 9.31 -0.99
C THR A 45 2.39 8.07 -1.45
N VAL A 46 1.07 8.17 -1.60
CA VAL A 46 0.24 7.15 -2.22
C VAL A 46 0.39 7.25 -3.73
N THR A 47 0.80 6.16 -4.36
CA THR A 47 1.02 6.07 -5.81
C THR A 47 -0.03 5.22 -6.52
N GLY A 48 -0.79 4.44 -5.75
CA GLY A 48 -1.87 3.61 -6.29
C GLY A 48 -2.92 3.29 -5.22
N GLY A 49 -4.19 3.27 -5.61
CA GLY A 49 -5.34 3.08 -4.73
C GLY A 49 -6.32 2.06 -5.30
N THR A 50 -7.53 2.49 -5.65
CA THR A 50 -8.64 1.63 -6.08
C THR A 50 -8.88 1.63 -7.59
N GLU A 51 -7.98 2.25 -8.35
CA GLU A 51 -8.07 2.27 -9.81
C GLU A 51 -8.08 0.85 -10.39
N VAL A 52 -8.72 0.72 -11.56
CA VAL A 52 -8.65 -0.50 -12.37
C VAL A 52 -7.18 -0.80 -12.67
N GLY A 53 -6.68 -1.89 -12.10
CA GLY A 53 -5.28 -2.28 -12.18
C GLY A 53 -4.88 -2.94 -13.51
N HIS A 54 -3.60 -3.25 -13.64
CA HIS A 54 -3.04 -4.09 -14.72
C HIS A 54 -3.43 -5.57 -14.58
N SER A 55 -3.67 -6.05 -13.37
CA SER A 55 -4.22 -7.37 -13.06
C SER A 55 -5.71 -7.21 -12.74
N GLY A 56 -6.60 -7.78 -13.55
CA GLY A 56 -8.06 -7.67 -13.43
C GLY A 56 -8.67 -8.34 -12.19
N GLU A 57 -8.01 -8.25 -11.03
CA GLU A 57 -8.47 -8.80 -9.77
C GLU A 57 -9.55 -7.90 -9.18
N GLU A 58 -10.80 -8.27 -9.42
CA GLU A 58 -11.98 -7.62 -8.84
C GLU A 58 -12.47 -8.39 -7.62
N ASN A 59 -11.85 -8.19 -6.46
CA ASN A 59 -12.29 -8.81 -5.22
C ASN A 59 -11.97 -7.94 -3.99
N VAL A 60 -12.59 -8.23 -2.85
CA VAL A 60 -12.43 -7.47 -1.59
C VAL A 60 -11.01 -7.44 -1.02
N ARG A 61 -10.10 -8.26 -1.57
CA ARG A 61 -8.68 -8.36 -1.16
C ARG A 61 -7.73 -7.68 -2.16
N SER A 62 -8.24 -6.93 -3.14
CA SER A 62 -7.47 -6.25 -4.17
C SER A 62 -7.55 -4.71 -4.06
N HIS A 63 -6.92 -4.02 -5.01
CA HIS A 63 -7.02 -2.56 -5.18
C HIS A 63 -8.47 -2.14 -5.39
N SER A 64 -9.18 -2.73 -6.35
CA SER A 64 -10.56 -2.40 -6.66
C SER A 64 -11.54 -2.70 -5.50
N GLY A 65 -11.19 -3.67 -4.63
CA GLY A 65 -11.89 -3.96 -3.38
C GLY A 65 -11.52 -3.05 -2.21
N GLY A 66 -10.53 -2.18 -2.36
CA GLY A 66 -10.17 -1.16 -1.38
C GLY A 66 -9.29 -1.62 -0.22
N SER A 67 -8.80 -2.86 -0.23
CA SER A 67 -7.92 -3.41 0.82
C SER A 67 -6.43 -3.32 0.49
N LYS A 68 -6.07 -2.96 -0.75
CA LYS A 68 -4.68 -2.74 -1.17
C LYS A 68 -4.41 -1.26 -1.43
N VAL A 69 -3.15 -0.87 -1.28
CA VAL A 69 -2.66 0.48 -1.57
C VAL A 69 -1.18 0.41 -1.93
N ASP A 70 -0.77 1.18 -2.93
CA ASP A 70 0.63 1.36 -3.29
C ASP A 70 1.13 2.67 -2.73
N ILE A 71 2.29 2.62 -2.07
CA ILE A 71 2.97 3.79 -1.55
C ILE A 71 4.42 3.87 -2.01
N SER A 72 4.98 5.07 -1.87
CA SER A 72 6.35 5.37 -2.22
C SER A 72 7.35 4.47 -1.49
N GLN A 73 8.39 4.10 -2.23
CA GLN A 73 9.34 3.09 -1.80
C GLN A 73 10.26 3.53 -0.65
N ASP A 74 10.44 4.83 -0.45
CA ASP A 74 11.30 5.43 0.56
C ASP A 74 10.95 5.00 2.00
N ILE A 75 9.70 4.60 2.24
CA ILE A 75 9.21 4.23 3.57
C ILE A 75 9.46 2.76 3.96
N ILE A 76 9.79 1.89 3.00
CA ILE A 76 9.81 0.43 3.21
C ILE A 76 10.79 0.01 4.29
N GLN A 77 11.94 0.67 4.40
CA GLN A 77 12.98 0.28 5.34
C GLN A 77 12.53 0.51 6.77
N CYS A 78 11.81 1.60 7.03
CA CYS A 78 11.20 1.83 8.33
C CYS A 78 10.15 0.75 8.66
N ILE A 79 9.29 0.39 7.69
CA ILE A 79 8.27 -0.65 7.88
C ILE A 79 8.94 -1.98 8.21
N LEU A 80 9.90 -2.43 7.40
CA LEU A 80 10.63 -3.69 7.61
C LEU A 80 11.31 -3.74 8.99
N ASN A 81 11.91 -2.64 9.43
CA ASN A 81 12.56 -2.54 10.74
C ASN A 81 11.55 -2.57 11.89
N THR A 82 10.36 -2.00 11.70
CA THR A 82 9.35 -1.88 12.76
C THR A 82 8.54 -3.16 12.91
N THR A 83 8.17 -3.83 11.81
CA THR A 83 7.39 -5.07 11.89
C THR A 83 8.24 -6.31 12.17
N GLY A 84 9.55 -6.23 11.94
CA GLY A 84 10.41 -7.40 11.78
C GLY A 84 10.19 -8.01 10.39
N SER A 85 11.17 -7.87 9.50
CA SER A 85 11.11 -8.48 8.16
C SER A 85 11.00 -10.00 8.29
N SER A 86 10.06 -10.61 7.59
CA SER A 86 9.97 -12.06 7.46
C SER A 86 9.79 -12.40 5.99
N GLU A 87 10.52 -13.38 5.47
CA GLU A 87 10.26 -13.98 4.17
C GLU A 87 8.93 -14.75 4.25
N VAL A 88 7.82 -14.02 4.17
CA VAL A 88 6.53 -14.62 3.85
C VAL A 88 6.68 -15.13 2.41
N LYS A 89 6.40 -16.41 2.18
CA LYS A 89 6.69 -17.09 0.91
C LYS A 89 6.26 -16.25 -0.31
N THR A 90 7.25 -15.97 -1.16
CA THR A 90 7.26 -15.42 -2.53
C THR A 90 5.91 -15.20 -3.22
N PRO A 91 5.69 -14.00 -3.79
CA PRO A 91 4.99 -13.84 -5.07
C PRO A 91 5.94 -13.28 -6.14
N SER A 92 5.64 -13.56 -7.40
CA SER A 92 6.45 -13.38 -8.62
C SER A 92 7.15 -12.02 -8.87
N PHE A 93 6.96 -11.00 -8.01
CA PHE A 93 7.43 -9.62 -8.23
C PHE A 93 7.95 -8.88 -6.98
N GLY A 94 7.94 -9.52 -5.79
CA GLY A 94 8.36 -8.90 -4.53
C GLY A 94 9.73 -9.37 -4.03
N SER A 95 10.59 -8.44 -3.60
CA SER A 95 11.97 -8.73 -3.14
C SER A 95 12.07 -8.96 -1.63
N LYS A 96 11.20 -8.34 -0.83
CA LYS A 96 11.13 -8.47 0.64
C LYS A 96 9.70 -8.27 1.12
N GLN A 97 9.33 -8.95 2.20
CA GLN A 97 8.03 -8.77 2.84
C GLN A 97 8.15 -8.53 4.35
N ALA A 98 7.14 -7.84 4.86
CA ALA A 98 6.90 -7.63 6.27
C ALA A 98 5.46 -8.01 6.59
N LYS A 99 5.25 -8.51 7.81
CA LYS A 99 3.90 -8.78 8.31
C LYS A 99 3.79 -8.21 9.72
N ASP A 100 2.82 -7.32 9.92
CA ASP A 100 2.57 -6.77 11.26
C ASP A 100 1.74 -7.75 12.13
N SER A 101 1.53 -7.38 13.40
CA SER A 101 0.78 -8.19 14.36
C SER A 101 -0.69 -8.38 14.00
N CYS A 102 -1.25 -7.53 13.13
CA CYS A 102 -2.62 -7.65 12.66
C CYS A 102 -2.71 -8.44 11.33
N GLY A 103 -1.57 -8.87 10.80
CA GLY A 103 -1.49 -9.69 9.60
C GLY A 103 -1.58 -8.91 8.30
N ASN A 104 -1.40 -7.58 8.33
CA ASN A 104 -1.19 -6.80 7.12
C ASN A 104 0.15 -7.18 6.51
N ILE A 105 0.22 -7.19 5.18
CA ILE A 105 1.40 -7.59 4.43
C ILE A 105 1.92 -6.36 3.69
N TYR A 106 3.21 -6.10 3.84
CA TYR A 106 3.93 -5.03 3.15
C TYR A 106 4.92 -5.70 2.21
N THR A 107 4.82 -5.42 0.92
CA THR A 107 5.64 -6.05 -0.11
C THR A 107 6.47 -4.98 -0.80
N TRP A 108 7.79 -5.17 -0.80
CA TRP A 108 8.68 -4.39 -1.64
C TRP A 108 8.64 -4.96 -3.06
N GLU A 109 8.05 -4.24 -4.00
CA GLU A 109 8.11 -4.53 -5.43
C GLU A 109 9.18 -3.68 -6.11
N THR A 110 10.00 -4.29 -6.97
CA THR A 110 11.12 -3.60 -7.65
C THR A 110 10.81 -3.22 -9.09
N ASN A 111 9.71 -3.73 -9.66
CA ASN A 111 9.32 -3.41 -11.03
C ASN A 111 7.79 -3.48 -11.24
N PRO A 112 7.08 -2.33 -11.24
CA PRO A 112 7.59 -0.98 -10.93
C PRO A 112 7.99 -0.86 -9.46
N ASN A 113 8.88 0.08 -9.13
CA ASN A 113 9.43 0.20 -7.78
C ASN A 113 8.46 0.93 -6.83
N HIS A 114 7.81 0.18 -5.94
CA HIS A 114 6.86 0.69 -4.95
C HIS A 114 6.66 -0.31 -3.80
N THR A 115 5.97 0.13 -2.75
CA THR A 115 5.53 -0.73 -1.65
C THR A 115 4.04 -1.00 -1.78
N ASP A 116 3.68 -2.26 -2.06
CA ASP A 116 2.30 -2.76 -2.02
C ASP A 116 1.93 -3.13 -0.59
N ILE A 117 0.80 -2.63 -0.10
CA ILE A 117 0.28 -2.96 1.22
C ILE A 117 -1.07 -3.65 1.07
N TYR A 118 -1.14 -4.90 1.51
CA TYR A 118 -2.41 -5.57 1.72
C TYR A 118 -2.85 -5.43 3.18
N VAL A 119 -3.97 -4.73 3.39
CA VAL A 119 -4.53 -4.41 4.70
C VAL A 119 -5.68 -5.33 5.03
N LYS A 120 -5.53 -6.11 6.11
CA LYS A 120 -6.60 -6.90 6.72
C LYS A 120 -7.34 -6.12 7.80
N SER A 121 -6.63 -5.31 8.57
CA SER A 121 -7.18 -4.46 9.62
C SER A 121 -6.20 -3.35 10.02
N ALA A 122 -6.72 -2.27 10.59
CA ALA A 122 -5.89 -1.18 11.09
C ALA A 122 -5.06 -1.63 12.31
N CYS A 123 -3.76 -1.38 12.28
CA CYS A 123 -2.77 -1.82 13.25
C CYS A 123 -1.67 -0.77 13.45
N PHE A 124 -1.36 -0.44 14.70
CA PHE A 124 -0.18 0.37 14.98
C PHE A 124 1.10 -0.43 14.70
N LEU A 125 1.99 0.16 13.92
CA LEU A 125 3.36 -0.33 13.77
C LEU A 125 4.11 -0.06 15.07
N ARG A 126 4.59 -1.13 15.74
CA ARG A 126 5.30 -1.04 17.03
C ARG A 126 6.79 -0.88 16.81
#